data_AF-A0A3M2DH93-F1
#
_entry.id   AF-A0A3M2DH93-F1
#
_cell.length_a   1.000
_cell.length_b   1.000
_cell.length_c   1.000
_cell.angle_alpha   90.00
_cell.angle_beta   90.00
_cell.angle_gamma   90.00
#
_symmetry.space_group_name_H-M   'P 1'
#
loop_
_entity.id
_entity.type
_entity.pdbx_description
1 polymer ?
#
loop_
_entity_poly.entity_id
_entity_poly.type
_entity_poly.pdbx_seq_one_letter_code
_entity_poly.pdbx_strand_id
1 'polypeptide(L)'
;MVNPDRWARKIVALLHDPPGKALVLRSTLHTAHTQLAEVLQQIALGPTASAQERDWATKADHIASAADRVNFPAGTTAYWDRVEPVLRHPLAKGAKPHPIPLPSNASELERLDNEVQEYAAQHILRSWTEQFDHDLKKLYFHLWRLLYEELARGTSLGGWIWLLPAETRQPDHPLTQHLSITAAIADALPNPAFLVFSIGPVQEFIAAARRTQDLWMGSWLLSYLSWTAMKSLAEEYGPDVIVFPSLRGQPLCDHWLHAAHGLPCQPSPTDLSRPTFPNKFVAILPSDEAEKAATEAEKAVRNEWKRLSEELYRAPSAYFPADQQMQQM
;
A
#
# COMPACT_ATOMS: atom_id res chain seq x y z
N MET A 1 -25.96 -2.45 16.70
CA MET A 1 -24.81 -3.14 16.08
C MET A 1 -23.66 -2.16 16.10
N VAL A 2 -22.62 -2.44 16.88
CA VAL A 2 -21.38 -1.65 16.84
C VAL A 2 -20.82 -1.84 15.43
N ASN A 3 -20.67 -0.77 14.66
CA ASN A 3 -19.98 -0.86 13.38
C ASN A 3 -18.55 -1.31 13.71
N PRO A 4 -18.08 -2.48 13.23
CA PRO A 4 -16.73 -2.94 13.55
C PRO A 4 -15.75 -1.86 13.14
N ASP A 5 -14.77 -1.58 13.99
CA ASP A 5 -13.72 -0.62 13.68
C ASP A 5 -13.07 -1.02 12.34
N ARG A 6 -13.12 -0.10 11.36
CA ARG A 6 -12.50 -0.24 10.04
C ARG A 6 -11.06 -0.72 10.17
N TRP A 7 -10.31 -0.17 11.11
CA TRP A 7 -8.90 -0.48 11.27
C TRP A 7 -8.69 -1.90 11.81
N ALA A 8 -9.51 -2.34 12.77
CA ALA A 8 -9.46 -3.73 13.27
C ALA A 8 -9.69 -4.72 12.12
N ARG A 9 -10.74 -4.51 11.33
CA ARG A 9 -11.06 -5.33 10.15
C ARG A 9 -9.88 -5.39 9.18
N LYS A 10 -9.28 -4.24 8.87
CA LYS A 10 -8.18 -4.15 7.93
C LYS A 10 -6.89 -4.77 8.46
N ILE A 11 -6.63 -4.69 9.77
CA ILE A 11 -5.51 -5.40 10.41
C ILE A 11 -5.71 -6.92 10.30
N VAL A 12 -6.92 -7.43 10.58
CA VAL A 12 -7.22 -8.86 10.42
C VAL A 12 -7.01 -9.31 8.98
N ALA A 13 -7.49 -8.53 8.01
CA ALA A 13 -7.31 -8.82 6.60
C ALA A 13 -5.84 -8.68 6.13
N LEU A 14 -5.09 -7.70 6.61
CA LEU A 14 -3.67 -7.51 6.28
C LEU A 14 -2.80 -8.65 6.86
N LEU A 15 -3.20 -9.21 7.99
CA LEU A 15 -2.49 -10.30 8.69
C LEU A 15 -3.18 -11.65 8.55
N HIS A 16 -4.05 -11.85 7.55
CA HIS A 16 -4.70 -13.15 7.30
C HIS A 16 -3.68 -14.23 6.88
N ASP A 17 -2.62 -13.79 6.21
CA ASP A 17 -1.44 -14.56 5.87
C ASP A 17 -0.22 -13.97 6.61
N PRO A 18 0.61 -14.80 7.25
CA PRO A 18 1.80 -14.32 7.94
C PRO A 18 2.89 -13.88 6.95
N PRO A 19 3.81 -12.95 7.32
CA PRO A 19 4.86 -12.46 6.42
C PRO A 19 5.76 -13.55 5.82
N GLY A 20 5.99 -14.63 6.58
CA GLY A 20 6.74 -15.80 6.14
C GLY A 20 5.91 -16.87 5.40
N LYS A 21 4.66 -16.62 4.97
CA LYS A 21 3.77 -17.65 4.36
C LYS A 21 4.47 -18.54 3.34
N ALA A 22 5.24 -17.96 2.42
CA ALA A 22 5.94 -18.72 1.40
C ALA A 22 6.96 -19.71 2.01
N LEU A 23 7.64 -19.33 3.09
CA LEU A 23 8.56 -20.18 3.85
C LEU A 23 7.79 -21.30 4.56
N VAL A 24 6.69 -20.95 5.23
CA VAL A 24 5.79 -21.90 5.92
C VAL A 24 5.35 -23.00 4.94
N LEU A 25 4.78 -22.62 3.79
CA LEU A 25 4.30 -23.55 2.76
C LEU A 25 5.41 -24.41 2.14
N ARG A 26 6.67 -24.03 2.32
CA ARG A 26 7.84 -24.76 1.83
C ARG A 26 8.44 -25.67 2.92
N SER A 27 8.16 -25.42 4.20
CA SER A 27 8.64 -26.24 5.32
C SER A 27 7.82 -27.53 5.44
N THR A 28 8.45 -28.64 5.83
CA THR A 28 7.78 -29.94 6.01
C THR A 28 7.20 -30.15 7.42
N LEU A 29 7.69 -29.39 8.41
CA LEU A 29 7.26 -29.44 9.81
C LEU A 29 7.13 -27.99 10.28
N HIS A 30 5.91 -27.51 10.48
CA HIS A 30 5.67 -26.13 10.90
C HIS A 30 4.28 -25.97 11.51
N THR A 31 4.14 -24.95 12.36
CA THR A 31 2.85 -24.40 12.78
C THR A 31 2.09 -23.93 11.55
N ALA A 32 0.83 -24.34 11.38
CA ALA A 32 0.04 -23.95 10.22
C ALA A 32 0.00 -22.42 10.07
N HIS A 33 0.19 -21.90 8.84
CA HIS A 33 0.21 -20.46 8.58
C HIS A 33 -1.01 -19.72 9.14
N THR A 34 -2.18 -20.37 9.18
CA THR A 34 -3.41 -19.82 9.77
C THR A 34 -3.28 -19.61 11.28
N GLN A 35 -2.63 -20.52 12.01
CA GLN A 35 -2.38 -20.36 13.45
C GLN A 35 -1.37 -19.24 13.71
N LEU A 36 -0.33 -19.12 12.87
CA LEU A 36 0.62 -18.01 12.93
C LEU A 36 -0.08 -16.66 12.69
N ALA A 37 -0.94 -16.58 11.68
CA ALA A 37 -1.77 -15.42 11.40
C ALA A 37 -2.65 -15.04 12.61
N GLU A 38 -3.34 -16.00 13.22
CA GLU A 38 -4.17 -15.78 14.42
C GLU A 38 -3.35 -15.20 15.59
N VAL A 39 -2.13 -15.70 15.81
CA VAL A 39 -1.22 -15.17 16.85
C VAL A 39 -0.85 -13.72 16.54
N LEU A 40 -0.45 -13.40 15.31
CA LEU A 40 -0.10 -12.02 14.92
C LEU A 40 -1.29 -11.07 15.05
N GLN A 41 -2.50 -11.51 14.65
CA GLN A 41 -3.73 -10.75 14.80
C GLN A 41 -4.06 -10.48 16.28
N GLN A 42 -3.94 -11.50 17.13
CA GLN A 42 -4.20 -11.34 18.57
C GLN A 42 -3.22 -10.36 19.22
N ILE A 43 -1.93 -10.41 18.85
CA ILE A 43 -0.95 -9.43 19.32
C ILE A 43 -1.35 -8.04 18.85
N ALA A 44 -1.66 -7.87 17.56
CA ALA A 44 -1.97 -6.57 16.96
C ALA A 44 -3.22 -5.91 17.55
N LEU A 45 -4.27 -6.69 17.83
CA LEU A 45 -5.54 -6.16 18.31
C LEU A 45 -5.61 -6.10 19.85
N GLY A 46 -4.96 -7.04 20.55
CA GLY A 46 -5.18 -7.33 21.97
C GLY A 46 -6.16 -8.51 22.18
N PRO A 47 -7.45 -8.43 21.79
CA PRO A 47 -8.35 -9.56 21.83
C PRO A 47 -8.24 -10.41 20.55
N THR A 48 -8.80 -11.61 20.60
CA THR A 48 -8.98 -12.45 19.40
C THR A 48 -9.93 -11.78 18.42
N ALA A 49 -9.60 -11.83 17.13
CA ALA A 49 -10.46 -11.35 16.05
C ALA A 49 -11.86 -12.00 16.13
N SER A 50 -12.89 -11.16 15.99
CA SER A 50 -14.28 -11.61 16.00
C SER A 50 -14.58 -12.55 14.83
N ALA A 51 -15.68 -13.31 14.93
CA ALA A 51 -16.13 -14.16 13.83
C ALA A 51 -16.43 -13.35 12.55
N GLN A 52 -16.95 -12.13 12.70
CA GLN A 52 -17.28 -11.25 11.58
C GLN A 52 -16.03 -10.71 10.88
N GLU A 53 -15.01 -10.27 11.64
CA GLU A 53 -13.74 -9.80 11.05
C GLU A 53 -13.03 -10.91 10.28
N ARG A 54 -13.03 -12.15 10.82
CA ARG A 54 -12.47 -13.32 10.14
C ARG A 54 -13.24 -13.71 8.88
N ASP A 55 -14.57 -13.66 8.92
CA ASP A 55 -15.42 -13.90 7.74
C ASP A 55 -15.14 -12.87 6.64
N TRP A 56 -15.00 -11.59 7.00
CA TRP A 56 -14.64 -10.54 6.06
C TRP A 56 -13.23 -10.69 5.48
N ALA A 57 -12.24 -11.00 6.30
CA ALA A 57 -10.88 -11.28 5.81
C ALA A 57 -10.87 -12.47 4.84
N THR A 58 -11.60 -13.54 5.14
CA THR A 58 -11.72 -14.73 4.28
C THR A 58 -12.39 -14.38 2.95
N LYS A 59 -13.51 -13.65 2.97
CA LYS A 59 -14.20 -13.20 1.75
C LYS A 59 -13.32 -12.29 0.90
N ALA A 60 -12.59 -11.38 1.55
CA ALA A 60 -11.69 -10.48 0.87
C ALA A 60 -10.50 -11.21 0.23
N ASP A 61 -9.89 -12.17 0.92
CA ASP A 61 -8.84 -13.02 0.39
C ASP A 61 -9.33 -13.82 -0.83
N HIS A 62 -10.54 -14.38 -0.77
CA HIS A 62 -11.13 -15.07 -1.92
C HIS A 62 -11.32 -14.15 -3.14
N ILE A 63 -11.79 -12.92 -2.95
CA ILE A 63 -11.97 -11.95 -4.04
C ILE A 63 -10.60 -11.51 -4.59
N ALA A 64 -9.63 -11.20 -3.73
CA ALA A 64 -8.27 -10.82 -4.12
C ALA A 64 -7.57 -11.95 -4.89
N SER A 65 -7.59 -13.17 -4.33
CA SER A 65 -7.02 -14.36 -4.95
C SER A 65 -7.64 -14.68 -6.32
N ALA A 66 -8.94 -14.46 -6.49
CA ALA A 66 -9.62 -14.65 -7.78
C ALA A 66 -9.22 -13.60 -8.83
N ALA A 67 -8.75 -12.42 -8.42
CA ALA A 67 -8.21 -11.40 -9.31
C ALA A 67 -6.73 -11.65 -9.65
N ASP A 68 -5.95 -12.17 -8.71
CA ASP A 68 -4.51 -12.34 -8.84
C ASP A 68 -4.09 -13.67 -9.48
N ARG A 69 -4.92 -14.73 -9.41
CA ARG A 69 -4.48 -16.12 -9.68
C ARG A 69 -5.36 -16.83 -10.70
N VAL A 70 -4.77 -17.78 -11.42
CA VAL A 70 -5.55 -18.75 -12.24
C VAL A 70 -6.30 -19.75 -11.36
N ASN A 71 -7.49 -20.16 -11.79
CA ASN A 71 -8.25 -21.20 -11.10
C ASN A 71 -7.58 -22.57 -11.26
N PHE A 72 -7.30 -23.23 -10.15
CA PHE A 72 -6.79 -24.61 -10.12
C PHE A 72 -7.93 -25.61 -9.85
N PRO A 73 -7.86 -26.84 -10.38
CA PRO A 73 -8.79 -27.90 -9.99
C PRO A 73 -8.77 -28.15 -8.49
N ALA A 74 -9.94 -28.38 -7.89
CA ALA A 74 -10.07 -28.69 -6.47
C ALA A 74 -9.21 -29.93 -6.11
N GLY A 75 -8.51 -29.86 -4.97
CA GLY A 75 -7.62 -30.93 -4.51
C GLY A 75 -6.23 -30.97 -5.18
N THR A 76 -5.91 -30.03 -6.08
CA THR A 76 -4.56 -29.93 -6.65
C THR A 76 -3.59 -29.42 -5.57
N THR A 77 -2.59 -30.23 -5.24
CA THR A 77 -1.45 -29.81 -4.42
C THR A 77 -0.34 -29.32 -5.32
N ALA A 78 0.37 -28.28 -4.86
CA ALA A 78 1.57 -27.81 -5.52
C ALA A 78 2.78 -28.05 -4.65
N TYR A 79 3.85 -28.50 -5.30
CA TYR A 79 5.07 -28.92 -4.63
C TYR A 79 6.14 -27.83 -4.69
N TRP A 80 5.82 -26.62 -4.20
CA TRP A 80 6.83 -25.55 -4.17
C TRP A 80 7.99 -25.86 -3.22
N ASP A 81 7.76 -26.75 -2.24
CA ASP A 81 8.76 -27.41 -1.39
C ASP A 81 9.75 -28.29 -2.18
N ARG A 82 9.34 -28.81 -3.33
CA ARG A 82 10.14 -29.76 -4.14
C ARG A 82 10.72 -29.17 -5.41
N VAL A 83 10.47 -27.88 -5.65
CA VAL A 83 11.02 -27.15 -6.80
C VAL A 83 11.90 -25.99 -6.34
N GLU A 84 12.75 -25.53 -7.25
CA GLU A 84 13.55 -24.33 -7.02
C GLU A 84 12.62 -23.13 -6.73
N PRO A 85 12.84 -22.38 -5.64
CA PRO A 85 12.05 -21.19 -5.36
C PRO A 85 12.45 -20.12 -6.37
N VAL A 86 11.52 -19.72 -7.21
CA VAL A 86 11.77 -18.74 -8.27
C VAL A 86 10.68 -17.68 -8.29
N LEU A 87 11.05 -16.49 -8.75
CA LEU A 87 10.14 -15.42 -9.11
C LEU A 87 9.96 -15.37 -10.63
N ARG A 88 8.77 -15.00 -11.07
CA ARG A 88 8.44 -14.84 -12.48
C ARG A 88 7.99 -13.41 -12.72
N HIS A 89 8.55 -12.75 -13.73
CA HIS A 89 8.10 -11.41 -14.06
C HIS A 89 6.70 -11.49 -14.72
N PRO A 90 5.67 -10.78 -14.21
CA PRO A 90 4.28 -10.96 -14.66
C PRO A 90 4.06 -10.58 -16.13
N LEU A 91 4.83 -9.61 -16.64
CA LEU A 91 4.64 -9.06 -17.99
C LEU A 91 5.74 -9.42 -19.01
N ALA A 92 6.84 -10.05 -18.59
CA ALA A 92 8.00 -10.22 -19.46
C ALA A 92 8.01 -11.62 -20.08
N LYS A 93 7.36 -11.75 -21.23
CA LYS A 93 7.31 -13.01 -21.98
C LYS A 93 8.73 -13.50 -22.28
N GLY A 94 9.05 -14.72 -21.86
CA GLY A 94 10.36 -15.33 -22.08
C GLY A 94 11.46 -14.91 -21.09
N ALA A 95 11.14 -14.05 -20.10
CA ALA A 95 12.06 -13.81 -19.00
C ALA A 95 12.34 -15.11 -18.24
N LYS A 96 13.61 -15.34 -17.93
CA LYS A 96 14.00 -16.50 -17.12
C LYS A 96 13.46 -16.31 -15.69
N PRO A 97 12.92 -17.37 -15.06
CA PRO A 97 12.61 -17.33 -13.64
C PRO A 97 13.86 -16.94 -12.84
N HIS A 98 13.68 -16.10 -11.82
CA HIS A 98 14.76 -15.61 -10.97
C HIS A 98 14.80 -16.40 -9.67
N PRO A 99 15.87 -17.15 -9.36
CA PRO A 99 15.96 -17.91 -8.12
C PRO A 99 15.95 -17.00 -6.89
N ILE A 100 15.24 -17.43 -5.86
CA ILE A 100 15.28 -16.82 -4.52
C ILE A 100 16.32 -17.60 -3.71
N PRO A 101 17.28 -16.94 -3.03
CA PRO A 101 18.30 -17.61 -2.23
C PRO A 101 17.70 -18.12 -0.91
N LEU A 102 16.92 -19.19 -0.99
CA LEU A 102 16.38 -19.88 0.19
C LEU A 102 17.22 -21.13 0.50
N PRO A 103 17.38 -21.50 1.79
CA PRO A 103 18.01 -22.75 2.16
C PRO A 103 17.31 -23.95 1.53
N SER A 104 18.09 -24.94 1.09
CA SER A 104 17.56 -26.23 0.60
C SER A 104 17.33 -27.23 1.74
N ASN A 105 17.94 -27.02 2.91
CA ASN A 105 17.78 -27.85 4.09
C ASN A 105 16.50 -27.46 4.85
N ALA A 106 15.63 -28.44 5.12
CA ALA A 106 14.37 -28.24 5.83
C ALA A 106 14.56 -27.57 7.21
N SER A 107 15.57 -27.98 7.99
CA SER A 107 15.83 -27.38 9.31
C SER A 107 16.34 -25.95 9.23
N GLU A 108 17.03 -25.58 8.16
CA GLU A 108 17.45 -24.18 7.94
C GLU A 108 16.27 -23.30 7.51
N LEU A 109 15.40 -23.83 6.65
CA LEU A 109 14.19 -23.15 6.23
C LEU A 109 13.22 -22.93 7.40
N GLU A 110 13.06 -23.93 8.28
CA GLU A 110 12.27 -23.81 9.50
C GLU A 110 12.84 -22.75 10.44
N ARG A 111 14.17 -22.70 10.62
CA ARG A 111 14.80 -21.63 11.42
C ARG A 111 14.55 -20.25 10.82
N LEU A 112 14.64 -20.12 9.50
CA LEU A 112 14.39 -18.86 8.80
C LEU A 112 12.93 -18.41 8.91
N ASP A 113 11.97 -19.34 8.79
CA ASP A 113 10.56 -19.05 9.01
C ASP A 113 10.32 -18.59 10.46
N ASN A 114 10.78 -19.36 11.45
CA ASN A 114 10.65 -19.00 12.87
C ASN A 114 11.25 -17.62 13.15
N GLU A 115 12.44 -17.31 12.62
CA GLU A 115 13.07 -15.99 12.75
C GLU A 115 12.14 -14.88 12.22
N VAL A 116 11.56 -15.04 11.03
CA VAL A 116 10.65 -14.05 10.43
C VAL A 116 9.39 -13.86 11.28
N GLN A 117 8.77 -14.96 11.73
CA GLN A 117 7.53 -14.89 12.52
C GLN A 117 7.77 -14.32 13.92
N GLU A 118 8.83 -14.75 14.58
CA GLU A 118 9.21 -14.25 15.90
C GLU A 118 9.59 -12.79 15.84
N TYR A 119 10.32 -12.36 14.81
CA TYR A 119 10.66 -10.95 14.63
C TYR A 119 9.41 -10.10 14.40
N ALA A 120 8.50 -10.54 13.53
CA ALA A 120 7.21 -9.88 13.31
C ALA A 120 6.40 -9.75 14.61
N ALA A 121 6.34 -10.82 15.41
CA ALA A 121 5.57 -10.84 16.64
C ALA A 121 6.20 -10.00 17.76
N GLN A 122 7.48 -10.23 18.06
CA GLN A 122 8.15 -9.71 19.26
C GLN A 122 8.72 -8.31 19.06
N HIS A 123 9.31 -8.03 17.89
CA HIS A 123 10.05 -6.79 17.66
C HIS A 123 9.24 -5.74 16.92
N ILE A 124 8.28 -6.15 16.11
CA ILE A 124 7.42 -5.24 15.34
C ILE A 124 6.08 -5.05 16.05
N LEU A 125 5.24 -6.09 16.08
CA LEU A 125 3.86 -5.96 16.54
C LEU A 125 3.76 -5.55 18.00
N ARG A 126 4.39 -6.28 18.94
CA ARG A 126 4.35 -5.92 20.37
C ARG A 126 4.86 -4.51 20.64
N SER A 127 6.00 -4.17 20.06
CA SER A 127 6.62 -2.85 20.17
C SER A 127 5.67 -1.73 19.69
N TRP A 128 5.07 -1.89 18.51
CA TRP A 128 4.16 -0.90 17.95
C TRP A 128 2.82 -0.83 18.68
N THR A 129 2.25 -1.97 19.11
CA THR A 129 1.01 -1.97 19.90
C THR A 129 1.17 -1.24 21.23
N GLU A 130 2.32 -1.41 21.90
CA GLU A 130 2.65 -0.71 23.13
C GLU A 130 2.91 0.78 22.86
N GLN A 131 3.68 1.11 21.82
CA GLN A 131 4.02 2.48 21.45
C GLN A 131 2.78 3.31 21.08
N PHE A 132 1.78 2.71 20.44
CA PHE A 132 0.61 3.43 19.92
C PHE A 132 -0.60 3.41 20.85
N ASP A 133 -0.48 2.87 22.06
CA ASP A 133 -1.58 2.78 23.03
C ASP A 133 -2.87 2.22 22.40
N HIS A 134 -2.72 1.16 21.60
CA HIS A 134 -3.81 0.49 20.86
C HIS A 134 -4.57 1.38 19.85
N ASP A 135 -4.00 2.50 19.38
CA ASP A 135 -4.51 3.26 18.23
C ASP A 135 -4.37 2.43 16.94
N LEU A 136 -5.46 1.74 16.57
CA LEU A 136 -5.49 0.82 15.44
C LEU A 136 -5.24 1.51 14.10
N LYS A 137 -5.60 2.79 13.95
CA LYS A 137 -5.33 3.54 12.71
C LYS A 137 -3.84 3.76 12.55
N LYS A 138 -3.16 4.24 13.60
CA LYS A 138 -1.70 4.41 13.59
C LYS A 138 -0.99 3.08 13.38
N LEU A 139 -1.42 2.04 14.08
CA LEU A 139 -0.87 0.70 13.92
C LEU A 139 -1.04 0.20 12.48
N TYR A 140 -2.23 0.35 11.90
CA TYR A 140 -2.49 -0.04 10.52
C TYR A 140 -1.60 0.70 9.52
N PHE A 141 -1.38 2.00 9.69
CA PHE A 141 -0.50 2.77 8.81
C PHE A 141 0.96 2.29 8.90
N HIS A 142 1.45 1.99 10.11
CA HIS A 142 2.79 1.42 10.30
C HIS A 142 2.89 0.00 9.71
N LEU A 143 1.91 -0.86 9.95
CA LEU A 143 1.88 -2.20 9.37
C LEU A 143 1.85 -2.16 7.84
N TRP A 144 0.93 -1.38 7.28
CA TRP A 144 0.82 -1.22 5.84
C TRP A 144 2.15 -0.70 5.29
N ARG A 145 2.72 0.39 5.79
CA ARG A 145 3.90 1.02 5.17
C ARG A 145 5.23 0.34 5.48
N LEU A 146 5.44 -0.16 6.70
CA LEU A 146 6.78 -0.46 7.24
C LEU A 146 7.01 -1.91 7.66
N LEU A 147 5.97 -2.76 7.79
CA LEU A 147 6.14 -4.15 8.25
C LEU A 147 7.28 -4.90 7.53
N TYR A 148 7.28 -4.86 6.19
CA TYR A 148 8.29 -5.54 5.40
C TYR A 148 9.62 -4.78 5.33
N GLU A 149 9.65 -3.47 5.64
CA GLU A 149 10.92 -2.72 5.76
C GLU A 149 11.65 -3.16 7.02
N GLU A 150 10.93 -3.24 8.14
CA GLU A 150 11.49 -3.69 9.41
C GLU A 150 11.90 -5.15 9.35
N LEU A 151 11.09 -6.02 8.73
CA LEU A 151 11.48 -7.42 8.50
C LEU A 151 12.74 -7.54 7.64
N ALA A 152 12.86 -6.72 6.59
CA ALA A 152 14.05 -6.74 5.74
C ALA A 152 15.31 -6.21 6.45
N ARG A 153 15.17 -5.30 7.43
CA ARG A 153 16.29 -4.84 8.26
C ARG A 153 16.64 -5.82 9.39
N GLY A 154 15.63 -6.52 9.91
CA GLY A 154 15.71 -7.28 11.14
C GLY A 154 15.97 -8.78 11.00
N THR A 155 15.76 -9.34 9.80
CA THR A 155 15.87 -10.79 9.56
C THR A 155 16.98 -11.12 8.56
N SER A 156 17.50 -12.35 8.65
CA SER A 156 18.53 -12.89 7.78
C SER A 156 18.10 -12.99 6.30
N LEU A 157 16.78 -12.97 6.02
CA LEU A 157 16.24 -12.94 4.67
C LEU A 157 16.53 -11.60 3.95
N GLY A 158 16.74 -10.52 4.70
CA GLY A 158 17.03 -9.21 4.14
C GLY A 158 15.95 -8.73 3.17
N GLY A 159 16.38 -8.05 2.09
CA GLY A 159 15.47 -7.53 1.06
C GLY A 159 14.61 -8.58 0.35
N TRP A 160 14.94 -9.87 0.44
CA TRP A 160 14.16 -10.94 -0.23
C TRP A 160 12.76 -11.12 0.34
N ILE A 161 12.50 -10.71 1.59
CA ILE A 161 11.18 -10.81 2.21
C ILE A 161 10.11 -10.01 1.43
N TRP A 162 10.53 -8.93 0.75
CA TRP A 162 9.65 -8.13 -0.11
C TRP A 162 9.15 -8.85 -1.33
N LEU A 163 9.94 -9.81 -1.82
CA LEU A 163 9.72 -10.49 -3.08
C LEU A 163 9.14 -11.88 -2.89
N LEU A 164 8.98 -12.35 -1.65
CA LEU A 164 8.32 -13.63 -1.41
C LEU A 164 6.92 -13.62 -2.03
N PRO A 165 6.58 -14.64 -2.85
CA PRO A 165 5.34 -14.63 -3.60
C PRO A 165 4.13 -14.86 -2.69
N ALA A 166 2.99 -14.23 -3.01
CA ALA A 166 1.73 -14.53 -2.32
C ALA A 166 1.21 -15.92 -2.66
N GLU A 167 1.40 -16.32 -3.92
CA GLU A 167 1.04 -17.61 -4.48
C GLU A 167 2.28 -18.33 -4.99
N THR A 168 2.70 -19.37 -4.28
CA THR A 168 3.92 -20.11 -4.62
C THR A 168 3.79 -20.88 -5.94
N ARG A 169 2.57 -21.23 -6.37
CA ARG A 169 2.27 -21.81 -7.70
C ARG A 169 2.42 -20.84 -8.86
N GLN A 170 2.20 -19.56 -8.58
CA GLN A 170 2.20 -18.46 -9.53
C GLN A 170 3.03 -17.31 -8.92
N PRO A 171 4.37 -17.46 -8.84
CA PRO A 171 5.22 -16.57 -8.07
C PRO A 171 5.53 -15.29 -8.85
N ASP A 172 4.49 -14.55 -9.23
CA ASP A 172 4.58 -13.37 -10.11
C ASP A 172 4.21 -12.05 -9.43
N HIS A 173 3.66 -12.12 -8.22
CA HIS A 173 3.39 -10.96 -7.38
C HIS A 173 3.79 -11.24 -5.92
N PRO A 174 4.29 -10.22 -5.22
CA PRO A 174 4.73 -10.36 -3.84
C PRO A 174 3.53 -10.47 -2.89
N LEU A 175 3.73 -11.14 -1.76
CA LEU A 175 2.74 -11.26 -0.69
C LEU A 175 2.23 -9.89 -0.22
N THR A 176 3.12 -8.90 -0.12
CA THR A 176 2.79 -7.52 0.25
C THR A 176 1.66 -6.91 -0.57
N GLN A 177 1.62 -7.19 -1.88
CA GLN A 177 0.59 -6.67 -2.78
C GLN A 177 -0.75 -7.36 -2.51
N HIS A 178 -0.77 -8.69 -2.41
CA HIS A 178 -1.96 -9.48 -2.07
C HIS A 178 -2.58 -9.02 -0.75
N LEU A 179 -1.74 -8.83 0.29
CA LEU A 179 -2.18 -8.38 1.61
C LEU A 179 -2.82 -6.98 1.56
N SER A 180 -2.20 -6.04 0.82
CA SER A 180 -2.72 -4.67 0.71
C SER A 180 -4.08 -4.64 0.01
N ILE A 181 -4.25 -5.39 -1.08
CA ILE A 181 -5.52 -5.46 -1.82
C ILE A 181 -6.58 -6.19 -0.99
N THR A 182 -6.21 -7.26 -0.28
CA THR A 182 -7.12 -7.97 0.62
C THR A 182 -7.64 -7.06 1.73
N ALA A 183 -6.77 -6.23 2.34
CA ALA A 183 -7.19 -5.26 3.35
C ALA A 183 -8.16 -4.21 2.80
N ALA A 184 -7.90 -3.68 1.60
CA ALA A 184 -8.79 -2.72 0.95
C ALA A 184 -10.16 -3.34 0.59
N ILE A 185 -10.19 -4.57 0.08
CA ILE A 185 -11.44 -5.29 -0.21
C ILE A 185 -12.22 -5.57 1.08
N ALA A 186 -11.55 -6.01 2.15
CA ALA A 186 -12.22 -6.30 3.43
C ALA A 186 -12.95 -5.07 3.97
N ASP A 187 -12.34 -3.90 3.84
CA ASP A 187 -12.96 -2.63 4.20
C ASP A 187 -14.19 -2.33 3.33
N ALA A 188 -14.09 -2.58 2.03
CA ALA A 188 -15.14 -2.34 1.03
C ALA A 188 -16.31 -3.35 1.06
N LEU A 189 -16.20 -4.47 1.79
CA LEU A 189 -17.28 -5.44 1.95
C LEU A 189 -18.48 -4.87 2.73
N PRO A 190 -19.71 -5.35 2.47
CA PRO A 190 -20.06 -6.48 1.59
C PRO A 190 -20.17 -6.15 0.10
N ASN A 191 -20.26 -4.87 -0.26
CA ASN A 191 -20.50 -4.41 -1.64
C ASN A 191 -19.34 -3.51 -2.08
N PRO A 192 -18.19 -4.08 -2.48
CA PRO A 192 -17.07 -3.30 -2.95
C PRO A 192 -17.39 -2.63 -4.30
N ALA A 193 -17.03 -1.36 -4.44
CA ALA A 193 -17.19 -0.60 -5.66
C ALA A 193 -15.88 0.09 -6.06
N PHE A 194 -15.62 0.16 -7.37
CA PHE A 194 -14.51 0.96 -7.88
C PHE A 194 -14.95 2.42 -8.03
N LEU A 195 -14.14 3.32 -7.50
CA LEU A 195 -14.20 4.75 -7.76
C LEU A 195 -13.08 5.10 -8.73
N VAL A 196 -13.42 5.70 -9.87
CA VAL A 196 -12.47 6.23 -10.85
C VAL A 196 -12.53 7.74 -10.81
N PHE A 197 -11.42 8.39 -10.44
CA PHE A 197 -11.33 9.84 -10.37
C PHE A 197 -10.30 10.32 -11.39
N SER A 198 -10.59 11.44 -12.07
CA SER A 198 -9.64 12.05 -12.99
C SER A 198 -9.72 13.57 -13.01
N ILE A 199 -8.54 14.20 -13.05
CA ILE A 199 -8.38 15.65 -13.27
C ILE A 199 -8.04 15.89 -14.75
N GLY A 200 -8.71 16.86 -15.38
CA GLY A 200 -8.44 17.26 -16.76
C GLY A 200 -8.95 18.66 -17.09
N PRO A 201 -8.54 19.25 -18.22
CA PRO A 201 -7.67 18.67 -19.26
C PRO A 201 -6.17 18.69 -18.88
N VAL A 202 -5.43 17.60 -19.14
CA VAL A 202 -4.00 17.49 -18.79
C VAL A 202 -3.08 18.08 -19.87
N GLN A 203 -3.30 17.68 -21.12
CA GLN A 203 -2.39 18.02 -22.22
C GLN A 203 -2.42 19.53 -22.49
N GLU A 204 -3.61 20.12 -22.58
CA GLU A 204 -3.78 21.56 -22.79
C GLU A 204 -3.18 22.38 -21.65
N PHE A 205 -3.30 21.90 -20.41
CA PHE A 205 -2.74 22.57 -19.24
C PHE A 205 -1.21 22.59 -19.27
N ILE A 206 -0.57 21.45 -19.56
CA ILE A 206 0.89 21.33 -19.63
C ILE A 206 1.44 22.07 -20.86
N ALA A 207 0.76 21.98 -22.00
CA ALA A 207 1.18 22.60 -23.26
C ALA A 207 1.15 24.14 -23.24
N ALA A 208 0.44 24.75 -22.29
CA ALA A 208 0.43 26.21 -22.11
C ALA A 208 1.78 26.77 -21.62
N ALA A 209 2.70 25.92 -21.17
CA ALA A 209 4.04 26.30 -20.72
C ALA A 209 4.88 26.98 -21.82
N ARG A 210 5.57 28.08 -21.48
CA ARG A 210 6.51 28.76 -22.40
C ARG A 210 7.97 28.44 -22.11
N ARG A 211 8.29 28.04 -20.87
CA ARG A 211 9.63 27.66 -20.40
C ARG A 211 9.60 26.26 -19.80
N THR A 212 10.76 25.59 -19.76
CA THR A 212 10.90 24.28 -19.10
C THR A 212 10.51 24.32 -17.62
N GLN A 213 10.75 25.45 -16.94
CA GLN A 213 10.30 25.64 -15.57
C GLN A 213 8.77 25.62 -15.46
N ASP A 214 8.05 26.29 -16.37
CA ASP A 214 6.58 26.31 -16.40
C ASP A 214 6.04 24.90 -16.69
N LEU A 215 6.68 24.19 -17.61
CA LEU A 215 6.33 22.80 -17.96
C LEU A 215 6.47 21.87 -16.75
N TRP A 216 7.60 21.98 -16.05
CA TRP A 216 7.86 21.21 -14.84
C TRP A 216 6.89 21.58 -13.71
N MET A 217 6.66 22.87 -13.46
CA MET A 217 5.70 23.33 -12.45
C MET A 217 4.26 22.91 -12.76
N GLY A 218 3.85 22.96 -14.03
CA GLY A 218 2.53 22.49 -14.46
C GLY A 218 2.36 21.00 -14.20
N SER A 219 3.38 20.19 -14.50
CA SER A 219 3.39 18.76 -14.20
C SER A 219 3.36 18.49 -12.69
N TRP A 220 4.15 19.23 -11.91
CA TRP A 220 4.18 19.14 -10.45
C TRP A 220 2.85 19.52 -9.81
N LEU A 221 2.23 20.59 -10.26
CA LEU A 221 0.94 21.05 -9.75
C LEU A 221 -0.17 20.04 -10.03
N LEU A 222 -0.23 19.46 -11.24
CA LEU A 222 -1.18 18.39 -11.55
C LEU A 222 -0.97 17.14 -10.67
N SER A 223 0.29 16.72 -10.50
CA SER A 223 0.65 15.61 -9.60
C SER A 223 0.24 15.92 -8.16
N TYR A 224 0.50 17.13 -7.67
CA TYR A 224 0.15 17.57 -6.33
C TYR A 224 -1.36 17.61 -6.09
N LEU A 225 -2.14 18.16 -7.03
CA LEU A 225 -3.61 18.18 -6.92
C LEU A 225 -4.20 16.77 -7.01
N SER A 226 -3.63 15.90 -7.84
CA SER A 226 -4.02 14.49 -7.90
C SER A 226 -3.75 13.78 -6.57
N TRP A 227 -2.60 14.06 -5.96
CA TRP A 227 -2.30 13.61 -4.60
C TRP A 227 -3.28 14.18 -3.58
N THR A 228 -3.67 15.45 -3.65
CA THR A 228 -4.67 16.05 -2.73
C THR A 228 -5.99 15.29 -2.75
N ALA A 229 -6.47 14.87 -3.92
CA ALA A 229 -7.65 14.02 -4.04
C ALA A 229 -7.42 12.61 -3.44
N MET A 230 -6.27 11.99 -3.70
CA MET A 230 -5.95 10.66 -3.12
C MET A 230 -5.79 10.74 -1.60
N LYS A 231 -5.21 11.83 -1.09
CA LYS A 231 -4.99 12.08 0.34
C LYS A 231 -6.31 12.13 1.11
N SER A 232 -7.35 12.76 0.58
CA SER A 232 -8.65 12.80 1.27
C SER A 232 -9.24 11.40 1.46
N LEU A 233 -9.03 10.50 0.49
CA LEU A 233 -9.42 9.08 0.63
C LEU A 233 -8.48 8.35 1.60
N ALA A 234 -7.16 8.55 1.48
CA ALA A 234 -6.17 7.90 2.34
C ALA A 234 -6.33 8.26 3.82
N GLU A 235 -6.73 9.50 4.12
CA GLU A 235 -7.01 9.96 5.48
C GLU A 235 -8.22 9.26 6.09
N GLU A 236 -9.30 9.05 5.33
CA GLU A 236 -10.54 8.44 5.84
C GLU A 236 -10.49 6.91 5.84
N TYR A 237 -10.05 6.32 4.73
CA TYR A 237 -10.14 4.88 4.46
C TYR A 237 -8.80 4.15 4.58
N GLY A 238 -7.69 4.88 4.56
CA GLY A 238 -6.33 4.33 4.52
C GLY A 238 -5.73 4.32 3.11
N PRO A 239 -4.40 4.35 2.97
CA PRO A 239 -3.74 4.53 1.67
C PRO A 239 -3.83 3.32 0.74
N ASP A 240 -4.06 2.13 1.28
CA ASP A 240 -4.26 0.87 0.56
C ASP A 240 -5.51 0.84 -0.31
N VAL A 241 -6.51 1.68 -0.06
CA VAL A 241 -7.73 1.70 -0.88
C VAL A 241 -7.51 2.24 -2.29
N ILE A 242 -6.41 2.97 -2.52
CA ILE A 242 -6.01 3.42 -3.85
C ILE A 242 -5.29 2.26 -4.55
N VAL A 243 -6.02 1.59 -5.45
CA VAL A 243 -5.51 0.47 -6.25
C VAL A 243 -4.53 0.96 -7.33
N PHE A 244 -4.79 2.11 -7.92
CA PHE A 244 -3.90 2.74 -8.89
C PHE A 244 -3.89 4.27 -8.72
N PRO A 245 -2.72 4.92 -8.68
CA PRO A 245 -1.39 4.31 -8.52
C PRO A 245 -1.22 3.73 -7.11
N SER A 246 -0.27 2.81 -6.93
CA SER A 246 0.13 2.41 -5.57
C SER A 246 0.70 3.62 -4.83
N LEU A 247 0.16 3.90 -3.64
CA LEU A 247 0.64 4.97 -2.77
C LEU A 247 1.92 4.60 -1.99
N ARG A 248 2.27 3.31 -1.95
CA ARG A 248 3.39 2.82 -1.14
C ARG A 248 4.71 3.39 -1.66
N GLY A 249 5.46 4.09 -0.80
CA GLY A 249 6.75 4.67 -1.16
C GLY A 249 6.65 5.88 -2.10
N GLN A 250 5.45 6.41 -2.32
CA GLN A 250 5.29 7.63 -3.11
C GLN A 250 5.69 8.85 -2.29
N PRO A 251 6.52 9.78 -2.81
CA PRO A 251 7.10 10.87 -2.00
C PRO A 251 6.07 11.73 -1.26
N LEU A 252 4.99 12.20 -1.91
CA LEU A 252 3.98 13.03 -1.21
C LEU A 252 3.16 12.22 -0.19
N CYS A 253 2.95 10.92 -0.42
CA CYS A 253 2.28 10.05 0.54
C CYS A 253 3.17 9.82 1.76
N ASP A 254 4.43 9.47 1.55
CA ASP A 254 5.40 9.24 2.62
C ASP A 254 5.68 10.52 3.43
N HIS A 255 5.68 11.69 2.78
CA HIS A 255 5.74 12.97 3.48
C HIS A 255 4.53 13.21 4.38
N TRP A 256 3.31 12.90 3.89
CA TRP A 256 2.09 13.00 4.70
C TRP A 256 2.09 12.00 5.86
N LEU A 257 2.47 10.75 5.63
CA LEU A 257 2.60 9.72 6.67
C LEU A 257 3.61 10.14 7.75
N HIS A 258 4.73 10.73 7.35
CA HIS A 258 5.70 11.28 8.30
C HIS A 258 5.11 12.46 9.09
N ALA A 259 4.60 13.48 8.40
CA ALA A 259 4.18 14.73 9.02
C ALA A 259 2.90 14.59 9.89
N ALA A 260 1.93 13.79 9.45
CA ALA A 260 0.64 13.65 10.12
C ALA A 260 0.56 12.43 11.06
N HIS A 261 1.34 11.39 10.80
CA HIS A 261 1.25 10.12 11.52
C HIS A 261 2.57 9.67 12.18
N GLY A 262 3.66 10.43 12.02
CA GLY A 262 4.93 10.17 12.69
C GLY A 262 5.71 8.99 12.14
N LEU A 263 5.39 8.49 10.94
CA LEU A 263 6.11 7.36 10.35
C LEU A 263 7.56 7.77 10.00
N PRO A 264 8.57 6.93 10.25
CA PRO A 264 9.97 7.18 9.89
C PRO A 264 10.25 6.99 8.39
N CYS A 265 9.46 7.62 7.51
CA CYS A 265 9.56 7.50 6.05
C CYS A 265 9.71 8.86 5.34
N GLN A 266 10.36 9.85 5.97
CA GLN A 266 10.48 11.19 5.39
C GLN A 266 11.28 11.15 4.06
N PRO A 267 10.71 11.61 2.93
CA PRO A 267 11.40 11.64 1.64
C PRO A 267 12.44 12.77 1.56
N SER A 268 13.37 12.66 0.62
CA SER A 268 14.32 13.74 0.34
C SER A 268 13.66 14.91 -0.40
N PRO A 269 14.22 16.13 -0.33
CA PRO A 269 13.76 17.26 -1.14
C PRO A 269 13.76 16.97 -2.65
N THR A 270 14.71 16.15 -3.12
CA THR A 270 14.79 15.73 -4.53
C THR A 270 13.67 14.77 -4.91
N ASP A 271 13.19 13.94 -3.99
CA ASP A 271 12.04 13.07 -4.25
C ASP A 271 10.73 13.87 -4.30
N LEU A 272 10.58 14.85 -3.41
CA LEU A 272 9.42 15.75 -3.37
C LEU A 272 9.28 16.65 -4.61
N SER A 273 10.37 16.89 -5.34
CA SER A 273 10.35 17.68 -6.57
C SER A 273 9.88 16.88 -7.80
N ARG A 274 9.68 15.57 -7.68
CA ARG A 274 9.25 14.73 -8.81
C ARG A 274 7.71 14.67 -8.91
N PRO A 275 7.11 14.99 -10.07
CA PRO A 275 5.69 14.77 -10.32
C PRO A 275 5.39 13.28 -10.56
N THR A 276 5.20 12.51 -9.49
CA THR A 276 5.03 11.04 -9.57
C THR A 276 3.59 10.57 -9.67
N PHE A 277 2.60 11.42 -9.38
CA PHE A 277 1.19 11.03 -9.40
C PHE A 277 0.54 11.31 -10.77
N PRO A 278 -0.15 10.32 -11.36
CA PRO A 278 -0.95 10.50 -12.56
C PRO A 278 -2.21 11.32 -12.26
N ASN A 279 -2.82 11.87 -13.31
CA ASN A 279 -4.06 12.64 -13.23
C ASN A 279 -5.32 11.78 -13.01
N LYS A 280 -5.18 10.45 -13.01
CA LYS A 280 -6.27 9.49 -12.83
C LYS A 280 -5.87 8.50 -11.75
N PHE A 281 -6.78 8.21 -10.83
CA PHE A 281 -6.63 7.12 -9.87
C PHE A 281 -7.87 6.25 -9.83
N VAL A 282 -7.69 5.03 -9.33
CA VAL A 282 -8.73 4.04 -9.07
C VAL A 282 -8.65 3.65 -7.61
N ALA A 283 -9.77 3.74 -6.91
CA ALA A 283 -9.91 3.30 -5.53
C ALA A 283 -10.98 2.21 -5.41
N ILE A 284 -10.90 1.37 -4.36
CA ILE A 284 -11.93 0.41 -3.99
C ILE A 284 -12.52 0.82 -2.63
N LEU A 285 -13.83 1.00 -2.57
CA LEU A 285 -14.54 1.52 -1.40
C LEU A 285 -15.87 0.79 -1.19
N PRO A 286 -16.47 0.86 0.01
CA PRO A 286 -17.86 0.49 0.18
C PRO A 286 -18.76 1.26 -0.78
N SER A 287 -19.65 0.58 -1.49
CA SER A 287 -20.52 1.19 -2.52
C SER A 287 -21.36 2.37 -2.02
N ASP A 288 -21.79 2.31 -0.77
CA ASP A 288 -22.61 3.33 -0.09
C ASP A 288 -21.78 4.54 0.37
N GLU A 289 -20.46 4.41 0.45
CA GLU A 289 -19.54 5.50 0.81
C GLU A 289 -18.87 6.15 -0.42
N ALA A 290 -18.86 5.48 -1.57
CA ALA A 290 -18.10 5.89 -2.75
C ALA A 290 -18.49 7.27 -3.30
N GLU A 291 -19.79 7.60 -3.35
CA GLU A 291 -20.25 8.92 -3.84
C GLU A 291 -19.80 10.06 -2.92
N LYS A 292 -19.87 9.85 -1.61
CA LYS A 292 -19.39 10.81 -0.61
C LYS A 292 -17.88 11.00 -0.73
N ALA A 293 -17.12 9.91 -0.87
CA ALA A 293 -15.67 9.96 -1.04
C ALA A 293 -15.27 10.72 -2.32
N ALA A 294 -16.00 10.52 -3.43
CA ALA A 294 -15.77 11.26 -4.68
C ALA A 294 -16.01 12.77 -4.49
N THR A 295 -17.11 13.13 -3.82
CA THR A 295 -17.48 14.52 -3.55
C THR A 295 -16.45 15.21 -2.66
N GLU A 296 -15.98 14.55 -1.60
CA GLU A 296 -14.95 15.11 -0.72
C GLU A 296 -13.58 15.23 -1.43
N ALA A 297 -13.23 14.29 -2.30
CA ALA A 297 -12.03 14.39 -3.13
C ALA A 297 -12.09 15.58 -4.11
N GLU A 298 -13.22 15.79 -4.78
CA GLU A 298 -13.42 16.96 -5.64
C GLU A 298 -13.29 18.26 -4.84
N LYS A 299 -13.97 18.33 -3.69
CA LYS A 299 -13.95 19.48 -2.81
C LYS A 299 -12.54 19.78 -2.29
N ALA A 300 -11.77 18.75 -1.93
CA ALA A 300 -10.38 18.88 -1.50
C ALA A 300 -9.53 19.55 -2.58
N VAL A 301 -9.63 19.08 -3.85
CA VAL A 301 -8.92 19.68 -4.99
C VAL A 301 -9.33 21.13 -5.22
N ARG A 302 -10.63 21.43 -5.23
CA ARG A 302 -11.13 22.80 -5.46
C ARG A 302 -10.68 23.77 -4.37
N ASN A 303 -10.75 23.34 -3.11
CA ASN A 303 -10.31 24.14 -1.98
C ASN A 303 -8.81 24.38 -2.02
N GLU A 304 -8.03 23.36 -2.37
CA GLU A 304 -6.58 23.47 -2.47
C GLU A 304 -6.16 24.39 -3.62
N TRP A 305 -6.82 24.29 -4.78
CA TRP A 305 -6.62 25.24 -5.89
C TRP A 305 -6.91 26.68 -5.47
N LYS A 306 -8.03 26.89 -4.77
CA LYS A 306 -8.41 28.20 -4.24
C LYS A 306 -7.38 28.72 -3.24
N ARG A 307 -6.92 27.87 -2.30
CA ARG A 307 -5.88 28.21 -1.31
C ARG A 307 -4.59 28.67 -1.99
N LEU A 308 -4.07 27.89 -2.94
CA LEU A 308 -2.87 28.23 -3.70
C LEU A 308 -3.02 29.56 -4.47
N SER A 309 -4.19 29.77 -5.08
CA SER A 309 -4.48 31.02 -5.79
C SER A 309 -4.52 32.23 -4.83
N GLU A 310 -5.17 32.09 -3.68
CA GLU A 310 -5.22 33.15 -2.67
C GLU A 310 -3.84 33.47 -2.08
N GLU A 311 -2.99 32.46 -1.86
CA GLU A 311 -1.61 32.66 -1.40
C GLU A 311 -0.79 33.45 -2.40
N LEU A 312 -0.96 33.17 -3.70
CA LEU A 312 -0.33 33.96 -4.77
C LEU A 312 -0.79 35.43 -4.77
N TYR A 313 -2.09 35.68 -4.58
CA TYR A 313 -2.62 37.06 -4.51
C TYR A 313 -2.17 37.82 -3.25
N ARG A 314 -1.96 37.11 -2.13
CA ARG A 314 -1.50 37.71 -0.86
C ARG A 314 0.01 37.90 -0.80
N ALA A 315 0.77 37.15 -1.59
CA ALA A 315 2.22 37.31 -1.64
C ALA A 315 2.55 38.77 -2.04
N PRO A 316 3.38 39.50 -1.27
CA PRO A 316 3.85 40.82 -1.68
C PRO A 316 4.45 40.67 -3.08
N SER A 317 4.07 41.56 -3.99
CA SER A 317 4.30 41.56 -5.44
C SER A 317 5.79 41.52 -5.88
N ALA A 318 6.54 40.50 -5.47
CA ALA A 318 7.99 40.42 -5.63
C ALA A 318 8.43 39.67 -6.90
N TYR A 319 7.52 39.06 -7.66
CA TYR A 319 7.89 38.36 -8.90
C TYR A 319 6.86 38.53 -10.01
N PHE A 320 7.10 39.51 -10.87
CA PHE A 320 6.72 39.44 -12.29
C PHE A 320 8.01 39.39 -13.11
N PRO A 321 8.37 38.28 -13.76
CA PRO A 321 9.39 38.32 -14.81
C PRO A 321 8.74 38.66 -16.17
N ALA A 322 9.41 39.61 -16.86
CA ALA A 322 9.20 40.11 -18.22
C ALA A 322 8.06 41.15 -18.35
N ASP A 323 8.31 42.47 -18.40
CA ASP A 323 8.78 43.16 -19.61
C ASP A 323 9.35 44.58 -19.34
N GLN A 324 10.23 44.78 -18.36
CA GLN A 324 10.94 46.08 -18.24
C GLN A 324 11.98 46.33 -19.35
N GLN A 325 12.23 45.36 -20.24
CA GLN A 325 13.07 45.52 -21.44
C GLN A 325 12.28 45.78 -22.74
N MET A 326 10.94 45.84 -22.73
CA MET A 326 10.15 46.28 -23.91
C MET A 326 9.67 47.73 -23.84
N GLN A 327 10.07 48.51 -22.83
CA GLN A 327 9.81 49.96 -22.77
C GLN A 327 10.93 50.83 -23.38
N GLN A 328 11.90 50.21 -24.06
CA GLN A 328 12.99 50.91 -24.78
C GLN A 328 13.07 50.50 -26.27
N MET A 329 11.92 50.27 -26.92
CA MET A 329 11.79 50.28 -28.38
C MET A 329 10.69 51.25 -28.81
#